data_AF-A0A396JD79-F1
#
_entry.id   AF-A0A396JD79-F1
#
_cell.length_a   1.000
_cell.length_b   1.000
_cell.length_c   1.000
_cell.angle_alpha   90.00
_cell.angle_beta   90.00
_cell.angle_gamma   90.00
#
_symmetry.space_group_name_H-M   'P 1'
#
loop_
_entity.id
_entity.type
_entity.pdbx_description
1 polymer ?
#
loop_
_entity_poly.entity_id
_entity_poly.type
_entity_poly.pdbx_seq_one_letter_code
_entity_poly.pdbx_strand_id
1 'polypeptide(L)'
;MGDFTGVPAVVDLACMRDAMNRLGSDSNKINPLVLVDLVVDHSVQVDVARSENAVQANMELEFQRNKERFSFLKWGSTAFRNMLVVPPGSGIVHQVNLEYLGRVVFNNEGLLYPDSVVGTDSHTTMIDGLGVAGWGVGGIEAEATMPGQPMSMVLPGVVGFKLSGKLRNGVTATDLVLTVTQILRKHGVVGKFVEFYGNQDLLHFLLIIRLCRSIYLVSWFLCSRQWYG
;
A
#
# COMPACT_ATOMS: atom_id res chain seq x y z
N MET A 1 0.06 -1.19 -5.33
CA MET A 1 0.67 -2.54 -5.30
C MET A 1 2.19 -2.41 -5.34
N GLY A 2 2.93 -3.30 -4.67
CA GLY A 2 4.38 -3.45 -4.89
C GLY A 2 4.68 -4.39 -6.07
N ASP A 3 5.90 -4.43 -6.59
CA ASP A 3 6.23 -5.21 -7.79
C ASP A 3 6.19 -6.74 -7.61
N PHE A 4 6.47 -7.27 -6.42
CA PHE A 4 6.39 -8.72 -6.19
C PHE A 4 4.96 -9.26 -6.23
N THR A 5 3.98 -8.47 -5.81
CA THR A 5 2.56 -8.83 -5.87
C THR A 5 1.87 -8.25 -7.11
N GLY A 6 2.46 -7.22 -7.72
CA GLY A 6 1.96 -6.60 -8.96
C GLY A 6 2.19 -7.44 -10.20
N VAL A 7 3.34 -8.11 -10.31
CA VAL A 7 3.62 -9.02 -11.43
C VAL A 7 2.56 -10.12 -11.56
N PRO A 8 2.27 -10.94 -10.54
CA PRO A 8 1.25 -11.99 -10.66
C PRO A 8 -0.13 -11.41 -11.01
N ALA A 9 -0.55 -10.29 -10.42
CA ALA A 9 -1.84 -9.68 -10.76
C ALA A 9 -1.93 -9.24 -12.23
N VAL A 10 -0.85 -8.68 -12.81
CA VAL A 10 -0.82 -8.31 -14.24
C VAL A 10 -0.81 -9.57 -15.12
N VAL A 11 -0.17 -10.66 -14.68
CA VAL A 11 -0.27 -11.97 -15.34
C VAL A 11 -1.71 -12.47 -15.32
N ASP A 12 -2.39 -12.42 -14.17
CA ASP A 12 -3.76 -12.89 -14.04
C ASP A 12 -4.74 -12.08 -14.89
N LEU A 13 -4.56 -10.76 -14.96
CA LEU A 13 -5.31 -9.91 -15.91
C LEU A 13 -5.04 -10.29 -17.37
N ALA A 14 -3.80 -10.61 -17.73
CA ALA A 14 -3.46 -11.08 -19.08
C ALA A 14 -4.10 -12.44 -19.39
N CYS A 15 -4.03 -13.39 -18.44
CA CYS A 15 -4.67 -14.70 -18.57
C CYS A 15 -6.19 -14.61 -18.67
N MET A 16 -6.83 -13.70 -17.91
CA MET A 16 -8.27 -13.44 -18.03
C MET A 16 -8.64 -12.89 -19.41
N ARG A 17 -7.80 -12.02 -20.01
CA ARG A 17 -8.00 -11.57 -21.41
C ARG A 17 -7.94 -12.72 -22.40
N ASP A 18 -6.94 -13.59 -22.27
CA ASP A 18 -6.81 -14.78 -23.12
C ASP A 18 -8.00 -15.72 -22.97
N ALA A 19 -8.48 -15.95 -21.74
CA ALA A 19 -9.66 -16.75 -21.47
C ALA A 19 -10.92 -16.15 -22.13
N MET A 20 -11.13 -14.84 -22.02
CA MET A 20 -12.24 -14.14 -22.68
C MET A 20 -12.21 -14.30 -24.20
N ASN A 21 -11.03 -14.15 -24.82
CA ASN A 21 -10.87 -14.37 -26.25
C ASN A 21 -11.21 -15.81 -26.66
N ARG A 22 -10.76 -16.81 -25.89
CA ARG A 22 -11.09 -18.23 -26.14
C ARG A 22 -12.59 -18.54 -26.03
N LEU A 23 -13.29 -17.79 -25.18
CA LEU A 23 -14.75 -17.86 -25.03
C LEU A 23 -15.52 -17.03 -26.08
N GLY A 24 -14.82 -16.45 -27.07
CA GLY A 24 -15.43 -15.64 -28.13
C GLY A 24 -15.97 -14.28 -27.64
N SER A 25 -15.50 -13.82 -26.48
CA SER A 25 -15.89 -12.54 -25.89
C SER A 25 -14.81 -11.48 -26.03
N ASP A 26 -15.19 -10.21 -25.91
CA ASP A 26 -14.24 -9.09 -25.97
C ASP A 26 -13.33 -9.05 -24.73
N SER A 27 -12.04 -9.31 -24.94
CA SER A 27 -11.00 -9.25 -23.91
C SER A 27 -10.78 -7.85 -23.35
N ASN A 28 -11.14 -6.78 -24.06
CA ASN A 28 -10.99 -5.42 -23.56
C ASN A 28 -11.93 -5.10 -22.39
N LYS A 29 -12.91 -5.97 -22.12
CA LYS A 29 -13.74 -5.92 -20.90
C LYS A 29 -12.96 -6.26 -19.65
N ILE A 30 -11.86 -7.01 -19.77
CA ILE A 30 -10.93 -7.25 -18.66
C ILE A 30 -10.02 -6.04 -18.53
N ASN A 31 -10.40 -5.14 -17.63
CA ASN A 31 -9.67 -3.94 -17.30
C ASN A 31 -9.97 -3.50 -15.86
N PRO A 32 -9.01 -2.93 -15.13
CA PRO A 32 -9.30 -2.25 -13.87
C PRO A 32 -10.36 -1.14 -14.02
N LEU A 33 -11.44 -1.21 -13.24
CA LEU A 33 -12.47 -0.17 -13.11
C LEU A 33 -12.06 0.89 -12.09
N VAL A 34 -11.27 0.51 -11.10
CA VAL A 34 -10.62 1.42 -10.15
C VAL A 34 -9.20 1.75 -10.58
N LEU A 35 -8.63 2.82 -10.01
CA LEU A 35 -7.23 3.17 -10.24
C LEU A 35 -6.32 2.18 -9.55
N VAL A 36 -5.29 1.76 -10.26
CA VAL A 36 -4.27 0.82 -9.79
C VAL A 36 -2.90 1.45 -9.98
N ASP A 37 -2.27 1.79 -8.87
CA ASP A 37 -0.89 2.27 -8.87
C ASP A 37 0.05 1.15 -8.45
N LEU A 38 0.98 0.79 -9.32
CA LEU A 38 2.02 -0.21 -9.06
C LEU A 38 3.36 0.50 -8.92
N VAL A 39 4.02 0.34 -7.77
CA VAL A 39 5.34 0.91 -7.50
C VAL A 39 6.37 -0.20 -7.48
N VAL A 40 7.46 -0.01 -8.22
CA VAL A 40 8.59 -0.95 -8.25
C VAL A 40 9.62 -0.52 -7.20
N ASP A 41 9.66 -1.24 -6.09
CA ASP A 41 10.49 -0.88 -4.92
C ASP A 41 11.07 -2.08 -4.15
N HIS A 42 10.63 -3.31 -4.42
CA HIS A 42 11.12 -4.51 -3.73
C HIS A 42 12.27 -5.22 -4.46
N SER A 43 12.66 -4.74 -5.64
CA SER A 43 13.70 -5.37 -6.48
C SER A 43 15.12 -4.85 -6.25
N VAL A 44 15.30 -3.62 -5.73
CA VAL A 44 16.63 -3.04 -5.46
C VAL A 44 17.30 -3.79 -4.31
N GLN A 45 18.56 -4.18 -4.51
CA GLN A 45 19.41 -4.74 -3.46
C GLN A 45 20.59 -3.81 -3.18
N VAL A 46 21.14 -3.88 -1.96
CA VAL A 46 22.34 -3.14 -1.58
C VAL A 46 23.57 -4.02 -1.85
N ASP A 47 23.97 -4.13 -3.12
CA ASP A 47 25.17 -4.86 -3.53
C ASP A 47 26.44 -4.05 -3.25
N VAL A 48 26.37 -2.74 -3.46
CA VAL A 48 27.43 -1.76 -3.19
C VAL A 48 26.94 -0.75 -2.17
N ALA A 49 27.77 -0.43 -1.18
CA ALA A 49 27.48 0.56 -0.14
C ALA A 49 28.72 1.43 0.13
N ARG A 50 28.50 2.61 0.73
CA ARG A 50 29.57 3.53 1.17
C ARG A 50 30.54 3.95 0.05
N SER A 51 30.00 4.12 -1.16
CA SER A 51 30.73 4.63 -2.32
C SER A 51 29.88 5.69 -3.03
N GLU A 52 30.51 6.69 -3.64
CA GLU A 52 29.82 7.75 -4.39
C GLU A 52 28.99 7.18 -5.55
N ASN A 53 29.46 6.09 -6.16
CA ASN A 53 28.76 5.40 -7.26
C ASN A 53 27.79 4.29 -6.81
N ALA A 54 27.57 4.10 -5.50
CA ALA A 54 26.81 2.97 -4.98
C ALA A 54 25.36 2.94 -5.51
N VAL A 55 24.69 4.09 -5.57
CA VAL A 55 23.31 4.19 -6.08
C VAL A 55 23.24 3.75 -7.53
N GLN A 56 24.10 4.29 -8.38
CA GLN A 56 24.11 3.95 -9.81
C GLN A 56 24.45 2.48 -10.04
N ALA A 57 25.44 1.93 -9.31
CA ALA A 57 25.83 0.54 -9.44
C ALA A 57 24.70 -0.43 -9.05
N ASN A 58 23.99 -0.15 -7.94
CA ASN A 58 22.87 -0.98 -7.50
C ASN A 58 21.69 -0.91 -8.48
N MET A 59 21.39 0.27 -9.03
CA MET A 59 20.32 0.44 -10.03
C MET A 59 20.62 -0.30 -11.33
N GLU A 60 21.88 -0.28 -11.79
CA GLU A 60 22.31 -1.02 -12.98
C GLU A 60 22.15 -2.54 -12.77
N LEU A 61 22.60 -3.05 -11.62
CA LEU A 61 22.44 -4.47 -11.26
C LEU A 61 20.97 -4.88 -11.14
N GLU A 62 20.14 -4.04 -10.55
CA GLU A 62 18.69 -4.28 -10.46
C GLU A 62 18.07 -4.42 -11.85
N PHE A 63 18.38 -3.49 -12.76
CA PHE A 63 17.84 -3.50 -14.12
C PHE A 63 18.30 -4.73 -14.90
N GLN A 64 19.57 -5.13 -14.75
CA GLN A 64 20.09 -6.36 -15.37
C GLN A 64 19.38 -7.62 -14.85
N ARG A 65 19.14 -7.71 -13.54
CA ARG A 65 18.49 -8.87 -12.90
C ARG A 65 17.00 -8.97 -13.20
N ASN A 66 16.29 -7.85 -13.36
CA ASN A 66 14.83 -7.80 -13.44
C ASN A 66 14.30 -7.30 -14.79
N LYS A 67 15.13 -7.28 -15.85
CA LYS A 67 14.79 -6.75 -17.17
C LYS A 67 13.46 -7.26 -17.72
N GLU A 68 13.21 -8.58 -17.61
CA GLU A 68 11.98 -9.19 -18.10
C GLU A 68 10.76 -8.73 -17.31
N ARG A 69 10.84 -8.75 -15.97
CA ARG A 69 9.78 -8.27 -15.06
C ARG A 69 9.44 -6.81 -15.35
N PHE A 70 10.44 -5.94 -15.51
CA PHE A 70 10.22 -4.52 -15.81
C PHE A 70 9.62 -4.31 -17.20
N SER A 71 10.06 -5.08 -18.19
CA SER A 71 9.47 -5.05 -19.54
C SER A 71 8.00 -5.48 -19.52
N PHE A 72 7.67 -6.51 -18.74
CA PHE A 72 6.31 -7.00 -18.56
C PHE A 72 5.41 -5.99 -17.85
N LEU A 73 5.88 -5.37 -16.75
CA LEU A 73 5.13 -4.33 -16.05
C LEU A 73 4.94 -3.08 -16.92
N LYS A 74 5.95 -2.70 -17.70
CA LYS A 74 5.85 -1.61 -18.68
C LYS A 74 4.83 -1.92 -19.78
N TRP A 75 4.73 -3.17 -20.22
CA TRP A 75 3.65 -3.58 -21.11
C TRP A 75 2.29 -3.43 -20.41
N GLY A 76 2.16 -3.89 -19.17
CA GLY A 76 0.93 -3.80 -18.37
C GLY A 76 0.39 -2.38 -18.27
N SER A 77 1.24 -1.38 -17.98
CA SER A 77 0.81 0.03 -17.92
C SER A 77 0.29 0.60 -19.24
N THR A 78 0.69 0.03 -20.38
CA THR A 78 0.17 0.41 -21.69
C THR A 78 -1.03 -0.42 -22.13
N ALA A 79 -1.15 -1.66 -21.62
CA ALA A 79 -2.18 -2.61 -22.00
C ALA A 79 -3.49 -2.42 -21.22
N PHE A 80 -3.44 -1.89 -20.01
CA PHE A 80 -4.59 -1.67 -19.14
C PHE A 80 -4.83 -0.18 -18.89
N ARG A 81 -6.08 0.26 -19.01
CA ARG A 81 -6.49 1.60 -18.55
C ARG A 81 -6.53 1.62 -17.03
N ASN A 82 -6.39 2.81 -16.44
CA ASN A 82 -6.37 3.02 -14.99
C ASN A 82 -5.21 2.32 -14.26
N MET A 83 -4.16 1.93 -14.98
CA MET A 83 -2.96 1.31 -14.42
C MET A 83 -1.76 2.24 -14.59
N LEU A 84 -1.21 2.72 -13.48
CA LEU A 84 0.03 3.46 -13.43
C LEU A 84 1.15 2.55 -12.91
N VAL A 85 2.31 2.59 -13.56
CA VAL A 85 3.52 1.90 -13.09
C VAL A 85 4.60 2.94 -12.80
N VAL A 86 4.96 3.07 -11.53
CA VAL A 86 6.06 3.91 -11.06
C VAL A 86 7.36 3.10 -11.19
N PRO A 87 8.37 3.61 -11.94
CA PRO A 87 9.59 2.87 -12.25
C PRO A 87 10.50 2.68 -11.02
N PRO A 88 11.45 1.73 -11.06
CA PRO A 88 12.41 1.51 -9.99
C PRO A 88 13.25 2.76 -9.71
N GLY A 89 13.68 2.92 -8.46
CA GLY A 89 14.46 4.08 -8.01
C GLY A 89 13.65 5.35 -7.72
N SER A 90 12.32 5.30 -7.84
CA SER A 90 11.43 6.44 -7.56
C SER A 90 11.06 6.59 -6.08
N GLY A 91 11.43 5.63 -5.23
CA GLY A 91 11.08 5.59 -3.82
C GLY A 91 10.39 4.28 -3.42
N ILE A 92 9.88 4.23 -2.20
CA ILE A 92 9.17 3.07 -1.63
C ILE A 92 7.67 3.30 -1.75
N VAL A 93 6.89 2.25 -2.04
CA VAL A 93 5.45 2.31 -2.36
C VAL A 93 4.65 3.15 -1.38
N HIS A 94 4.87 3.00 -0.07
CA HIS A 94 4.12 3.75 0.93
C HIS A 94 4.53 5.23 1.03
N GLN A 95 5.80 5.54 0.81
CA GLN A 95 6.28 6.91 0.81
C GLN A 95 5.79 7.65 -0.44
N VAL A 96 5.91 7.01 -1.61
CA VAL A 96 5.35 7.52 -2.87
C VAL A 96 3.84 7.69 -2.75
N ASN A 97 3.15 6.77 -2.06
CA ASN A 97 1.71 6.89 -1.83
C ASN A 97 1.37 8.12 -0.97
N LEU A 98 2.09 8.35 0.14
CA LEU A 98 1.88 9.53 0.98
C LEU A 98 2.21 10.85 0.28
N GLU A 99 3.26 10.88 -0.53
CA GLU A 99 3.81 12.13 -1.08
C GLU A 99 3.22 12.49 -2.45
N TYR A 100 2.72 11.51 -3.21
CA TYR A 100 2.35 11.72 -4.61
C TYR A 100 1.02 11.08 -5.02
N LEU A 101 0.73 9.84 -4.63
CA LEU A 101 -0.45 9.12 -5.15
C LEU A 101 -1.72 9.39 -4.35
N GLY A 102 -1.61 9.56 -3.03
CA GLY A 102 -2.72 9.79 -2.12
C GLY A 102 -3.42 11.12 -2.38
N ARG A 103 -4.74 11.09 -2.53
CA ARG A 103 -5.54 12.25 -2.96
C ARG A 103 -6.31 12.89 -1.83
N VAL A 104 -6.56 12.16 -0.75
CA VAL A 104 -7.40 12.55 0.40
C VAL A 104 -8.88 12.72 0.02
N VAL A 105 -9.19 13.46 -1.05
CA VAL A 105 -10.52 13.63 -1.62
C VAL A 105 -10.43 13.45 -3.13
N PHE A 106 -11.27 12.57 -3.66
CA PHE A 106 -11.50 12.43 -5.09
C PHE A 106 -12.57 13.41 -5.57
N ASN A 107 -12.41 13.87 -6.81
CA ASN A 107 -13.43 14.62 -7.54
C ASN A 107 -13.73 13.88 -8.84
N ASN A 108 -14.89 13.23 -8.91
CA ASN A 108 -15.37 12.58 -10.11
C ASN A 108 -16.59 13.33 -10.65
N GLU A 109 -16.38 14.16 -11.67
CA GLU A 109 -17.45 14.91 -12.34
C GLU A 109 -18.33 15.73 -11.38
N GLY A 110 -17.71 16.33 -10.34
CA GLY A 110 -18.41 17.13 -9.33
C GLY A 110 -18.89 16.34 -8.11
N LEU A 111 -18.80 15.00 -8.13
CA LEU A 111 -18.97 14.17 -6.94
C LEU A 111 -17.67 14.13 -6.14
N LEU A 112 -17.70 14.73 -4.96
CA LEU A 112 -16.59 14.67 -4.00
C LEU A 112 -16.79 13.49 -3.04
N TYR A 113 -15.78 12.65 -2.90
CA TYR A 113 -15.79 11.52 -1.96
C TYR A 113 -14.39 11.30 -1.36
N PRO A 114 -14.31 10.76 -0.13
CA PRO A 114 -13.02 10.51 0.52
C PRO A 114 -12.22 9.48 -0.26
N ASP A 115 -10.91 9.65 -0.26
CA ASP A 115 -9.97 8.64 -0.72
C ASP A 115 -10.00 7.42 0.21
N SER A 116 -9.87 6.23 -0.39
CA SER A 116 -9.74 4.96 0.31
C SER A 116 -8.92 4.00 -0.55
N VAL A 117 -8.06 3.19 0.06
CA VAL A 117 -7.13 2.32 -0.68
C VAL A 117 -6.93 0.96 -0.02
N VAL A 118 -7.02 -0.10 -0.81
CA VAL A 118 -6.48 -1.42 -0.43
C VAL A 118 -5.22 -1.69 -1.22
N GLY A 119 -4.22 -2.30 -0.59
CA GLY A 119 -2.95 -2.59 -1.24
C GLY A 119 -2.45 -3.97 -0.91
N THR A 120 -1.70 -4.55 -1.84
CA THR A 120 -1.06 -5.87 -1.69
C THR A 120 0.20 -5.84 -0.80
N ASP A 121 0.27 -4.89 0.12
CA ASP A 121 1.31 -4.75 1.14
C ASP A 121 0.64 -4.40 2.48
N SER A 122 1.11 -5.04 3.56
CA SER A 122 0.57 -4.87 4.90
C SER A 122 0.69 -3.45 5.46
N HIS A 123 1.68 -2.67 5.01
CA HIS A 123 1.90 -1.30 5.46
C HIS A 123 1.12 -0.27 4.65
N THR A 124 0.18 -0.69 3.80
CA THR A 124 -0.77 0.22 3.14
C THR A 124 -1.44 1.17 4.15
N THR A 125 -1.64 0.72 5.40
CA THR A 125 -2.14 1.53 6.54
C THR A 125 -1.31 2.78 6.85
N MET A 126 -0.10 2.92 6.29
CA MET A 126 0.70 4.13 6.43
C MET A 126 -0.03 5.37 5.88
N ILE A 127 -0.91 5.19 4.89
CA ILE A 127 -1.75 6.26 4.31
C ILE A 127 -2.82 6.77 5.30
N ASP A 128 -3.18 5.99 6.32
CA ASP A 128 -4.15 6.37 7.35
C ASP A 128 -3.70 7.63 8.12
N GLY A 129 -2.38 7.87 8.17
CA GLY A 129 -1.81 9.09 8.72
C GLY A 129 -2.16 10.37 7.94
N LEU A 130 -2.69 10.28 6.72
CA LEU A 130 -3.25 11.38 5.94
C LEU A 130 -4.79 11.49 6.09
N GLY A 131 -5.42 10.61 6.87
CA GLY A 131 -6.88 10.54 6.95
C GLY A 131 -7.54 9.79 5.78
N VAL A 132 -6.75 9.07 4.99
CA VAL A 132 -7.24 8.16 3.93
C VAL A 132 -7.45 6.79 4.56
N ALA A 133 -8.63 6.19 4.42
CA ALA A 133 -8.85 4.85 4.96
C ALA A 133 -8.19 3.78 4.09
N GLY A 134 -7.15 3.09 4.58
CA GLY A 134 -6.52 2.03 3.79
C GLY A 134 -5.86 0.92 4.58
N TRP A 135 -5.76 -0.27 3.97
CA TRP A 135 -5.20 -1.44 4.62
C TRP A 135 -4.63 -2.46 3.63
N GLY A 136 -3.82 -3.37 4.16
CA GLY A 136 -3.22 -4.46 3.39
C GLY A 136 -4.21 -5.60 3.16
N VAL A 137 -4.22 -6.14 1.94
CA VAL A 137 -4.99 -7.31 1.52
C VAL A 137 -4.11 -8.30 0.75
N GLY A 138 -4.60 -9.52 0.52
CA GLY A 138 -3.92 -10.48 -0.36
C GLY A 138 -4.01 -10.08 -1.83
N GLY A 139 -3.22 -10.76 -2.67
CA GLY A 139 -3.21 -10.53 -4.12
C GLY A 139 -4.57 -10.76 -4.77
N ILE A 140 -5.23 -11.86 -4.41
CA ILE A 140 -6.54 -12.27 -4.94
C ILE A 140 -7.62 -11.23 -4.62
N GLU A 141 -7.64 -10.72 -3.39
CA GLU A 141 -8.61 -9.69 -3.00
C GLU A 141 -8.36 -8.38 -3.74
N ALA A 142 -7.09 -7.97 -3.90
CA ALA A 142 -6.75 -6.80 -4.69
C ALA A 142 -7.17 -6.98 -6.16
N GLU A 143 -6.88 -8.13 -6.77
CA GLU A 143 -7.27 -8.49 -8.14
C GLU A 143 -8.78 -8.51 -8.33
N ALA A 144 -9.54 -9.03 -7.37
CA ALA A 144 -11.00 -9.02 -7.40
C ALA A 144 -11.57 -7.58 -7.32
N THR A 145 -10.89 -6.70 -6.58
CA THR A 145 -11.29 -5.29 -6.45
C THR A 145 -11.08 -4.52 -7.77
N MET A 146 -10.07 -4.89 -8.57
CA MET A 146 -9.78 -4.22 -9.85
C MET A 146 -10.98 -4.18 -10.81
N PRO A 147 -11.69 -5.27 -11.13
CA PRO A 147 -12.91 -5.26 -11.94
C PRO A 147 -14.15 -4.76 -11.18
N GLY A 148 -13.99 -4.16 -10.00
CA GLY A 148 -15.07 -3.49 -9.26
C GLY A 148 -15.80 -4.35 -8.24
N GLN A 149 -15.28 -5.52 -7.87
CA GLN A 149 -15.88 -6.29 -6.79
C GLN A 149 -15.71 -5.54 -5.46
N PRO A 150 -16.80 -5.26 -4.71
CA PRO A 150 -16.69 -4.67 -3.39
C PRO A 150 -15.96 -5.62 -2.43
N MET A 151 -15.12 -5.05 -1.57
CA MET A 151 -14.51 -5.79 -0.48
C MET A 151 -15.57 -6.20 0.55
N SER A 152 -15.58 -7.48 0.90
CA SER A 152 -16.41 -8.00 1.99
C SER A 152 -15.63 -7.90 3.30
N MET A 153 -16.23 -7.28 4.32
CA MET A 153 -15.65 -7.24 5.66
C MET A 153 -16.75 -7.26 6.72
N VAL A 154 -16.48 -7.93 7.84
CA VAL A 154 -17.26 -7.75 9.06
C VAL A 154 -17.04 -6.31 9.55
N LEU A 155 -18.12 -5.63 9.95
CA LEU A 155 -18.04 -4.29 10.52
C LEU A 155 -17.11 -4.32 11.75
N PRO A 156 -15.93 -3.68 11.70
CA PRO A 156 -14.94 -3.82 12.76
C PRO A 156 -15.31 -2.96 13.96
N GLY A 157 -14.99 -3.45 15.16
CA GLY A 157 -15.00 -2.59 16.33
C GLY A 157 -13.91 -1.52 16.23
N VAL A 158 -14.14 -0.34 16.84
CA VAL A 158 -13.18 0.76 16.85
C VAL A 158 -12.63 0.95 18.26
N VAL A 159 -11.30 0.95 18.39
CA VAL A 159 -10.58 1.22 19.63
C VAL A 159 -10.03 2.63 19.58
N GLY A 160 -10.58 3.53 20.38
CA GLY A 160 -10.07 4.89 20.50
C GLY A 160 -8.75 4.93 21.29
N PHE A 161 -7.67 5.42 20.66
CA PHE A 161 -6.37 5.61 21.30
C PHE A 161 -6.14 7.10 21.63
N LYS A 162 -6.30 7.47 22.91
CA LYS A 162 -6.15 8.85 23.35
C LYS A 162 -4.69 9.20 23.60
N LEU A 163 -4.16 10.18 22.87
CA LEU A 163 -2.88 10.82 23.14
C LEU A 163 -3.05 12.03 24.06
N SER A 164 -2.25 12.06 25.13
CA SER A 164 -2.28 13.13 26.12
C SER A 164 -0.88 13.49 26.62
N GLY A 165 -0.72 14.70 27.17
CA GLY A 165 0.56 15.19 27.65
C GLY A 165 1.43 15.79 26.53
N LYS A 166 2.76 15.68 26.69
CA LYS A 166 3.78 16.22 25.79
C LYS A 166 4.96 15.24 25.74
N LEU A 167 5.62 15.14 24.59
CA LEU A 167 6.86 14.36 24.47
C LEU A 167 7.99 15.06 25.25
N ARG A 168 8.86 14.28 25.87
CA ARG A 168 10.07 14.81 26.52
C ARG A 168 11.10 15.17 25.44
N ASN A 169 11.96 16.14 25.74
CA ASN A 169 13.07 16.47 24.83
C ASN A 169 13.95 15.23 24.58
N GLY A 170 14.33 15.03 23.32
CA GLY A 170 15.14 13.89 22.88
C GLY A 170 14.33 12.62 22.52
N VAL A 171 13.02 12.58 22.77
CA VAL A 171 12.16 11.48 22.30
C VAL A 171 11.95 11.60 20.79
N THR A 172 12.16 10.50 20.08
CA THR A 172 11.98 10.43 18.63
C THR A 172 10.60 9.90 18.23
N ALA A 173 10.23 10.06 16.96
CA ALA A 173 9.02 9.43 16.42
C ALA A 173 9.07 7.90 16.54
N THR A 174 10.24 7.29 16.35
CA THR A 174 10.43 5.84 16.51
C THR A 174 10.11 5.39 17.93
N ASP A 175 10.57 6.12 18.95
CA ASP A 175 10.28 5.78 20.35
C ASP A 175 8.78 5.80 20.63
N LEU A 176 8.07 6.80 20.09
CA LEU A 176 6.62 6.90 20.20
C LEU A 176 5.92 5.72 19.50
N VAL A 177 6.28 5.41 18.24
CA VAL A 177 5.67 4.30 17.47
C VAL A 177 5.87 2.97 18.17
N LEU A 178 7.08 2.69 18.67
CA LEU A 178 7.39 1.44 19.36
C LEU A 178 6.62 1.34 20.68
N THR A 179 6.46 2.45 21.42
CA THR A 179 5.68 2.49 22.66
C THR A 179 4.19 2.24 22.38
N VAL A 180 3.61 2.94 21.40
CA VAL A 180 2.21 2.76 20.99
C VAL A 180 1.97 1.33 20.51
N THR A 181 2.89 0.81 19.70
CA THR A 181 2.89 -0.57 19.23
C THR A 181 2.84 -1.56 20.40
N GLN A 182 3.71 -1.39 21.39
CA GLN A 182 3.76 -2.26 22.56
C GLN A 182 2.44 -2.24 23.34
N ILE A 183 1.84 -1.05 23.53
CA ILE A 183 0.55 -0.89 24.22
C ILE A 183 -0.57 -1.58 23.44
N LEU A 184 -0.67 -1.36 22.13
CA LEU A 184 -1.69 -1.95 21.26
C LEU A 184 -1.58 -3.48 21.20
N ARG A 185 -0.34 -4.02 21.14
CA ARG A 185 -0.09 -5.48 21.23
C ARG A 185 -0.63 -6.05 22.52
N LYS A 186 -0.34 -5.40 23.65
CA LYS A 186 -0.81 -5.86 24.97
C LYS A 186 -2.33 -5.78 25.10
N HIS A 187 -2.96 -4.78 24.48
CA HIS A 187 -4.42 -4.61 24.50
C HIS A 187 -5.17 -5.61 23.61
N GLY A 188 -4.57 -6.05 22.49
CA GLY A 188 -5.18 -7.01 21.58
C GLY A 188 -6.20 -6.36 20.63
N VAL A 189 -5.68 -5.67 19.61
CA VAL A 189 -6.48 -4.93 18.62
C VAL A 189 -6.73 -5.71 17.32
N VAL A 190 -6.61 -7.03 17.38
CA VAL A 190 -6.83 -7.91 16.23
C VAL A 190 -8.26 -7.83 15.74
N GLY A 191 -8.46 -7.64 14.43
CA GLY A 191 -9.79 -7.54 13.84
C GLY A 191 -10.53 -6.22 14.13
N LYS A 192 -9.83 -5.18 14.62
CA LYS A 192 -10.41 -3.91 15.02
C LYS A 192 -9.70 -2.74 14.34
N PHE A 193 -10.41 -1.64 14.17
CA PHE A 193 -9.79 -0.36 13.85
C PHE A 193 -9.24 0.31 15.11
N VAL A 194 -8.18 1.09 14.94
CA VAL A 194 -7.59 1.92 15.98
C VAL A 194 -7.65 3.37 15.51
N GLU A 195 -8.39 4.21 16.23
CA GLU A 195 -8.56 5.61 15.89
C GLU A 195 -7.86 6.50 16.93
N PHE A 196 -6.91 7.31 16.49
CA PHE A 196 -6.15 8.19 17.37
C PHE A 196 -6.89 9.52 17.58
N TYR A 197 -6.96 9.97 18.83
CA TYR A 197 -7.55 11.26 19.18
C TYR A 197 -6.84 11.89 20.38
N GLY A 198 -7.10 13.16 20.68
CA GLY A 198 -6.54 13.85 21.85
C GLY A 198 -5.75 15.11 21.48
N ASN A 199 -4.63 15.36 22.18
CA ASN A 199 -3.89 16.62 22.05
C ASN A 199 -3.33 16.82 20.63
N GLN A 200 -3.68 17.92 19.98
CA GLN A 200 -3.27 18.27 18.62
C GLN A 200 -1.74 18.29 18.43
N ASP A 201 -0.98 18.76 19.44
CA ASP A 201 0.49 18.76 19.36
C ASP A 201 1.07 17.35 19.23
N LEU A 202 0.45 16.36 19.90
CA LEU A 202 0.85 14.96 19.80
C LEU A 202 0.30 14.29 18.53
N LEU A 203 -0.86 14.73 18.05
CA LEU A 203 -1.41 14.30 16.76
C LEU A 203 -0.53 14.80 15.60
N HIS A 204 0.13 15.95 15.72
CA HIS A 204 1.13 16.39 14.75
C HIS A 204 2.33 15.45 14.66
N PHE A 205 2.70 14.77 15.75
CA PHE A 205 3.74 13.74 15.70
C PHE A 205 3.26 12.45 15.02
N LEU A 206 1.96 12.15 14.97
CA LEU A 206 1.43 11.09 14.09
C LEU A 206 1.64 11.41 12.61
N LEU A 207 1.76 12.70 12.22
CA LEU A 207 2.26 13.05 10.88
C LEU A 207 3.75 12.70 10.68
N ILE A 208 4.55 12.52 11.73
CA ILE A 208 5.96 12.11 11.63
C ILE A 208 6.10 10.59 11.73
N ILE A 209 5.15 9.93 12.41
CA ILE A 209 4.95 8.47 12.33
C ILE A 209 4.77 8.01 10.86
N ARG A 210 4.38 8.91 9.95
CA ARG A 210 4.37 8.76 8.48
C ARG A 210 5.70 8.39 7.81
N LEU A 211 6.81 8.24 8.54
CA LEU A 211 8.11 7.84 7.97
C LEU A 211 8.73 6.61 8.66
N CYS A 212 8.20 6.23 9.83
CA CYS A 212 8.70 5.06 10.53
C CYS A 212 8.03 3.82 9.94
N ARG A 213 8.81 2.98 9.23
CA ARG A 213 8.49 1.61 8.75
C ARG A 213 7.88 0.65 9.80
N SER A 214 7.56 1.11 11.01
CA SER A 214 7.18 0.30 12.18
C SER A 214 5.68 0.22 12.46
N ILE A 215 4.78 0.77 11.62
CA ILE A 215 3.35 0.44 11.73
C ILE A 215 3.12 -0.96 11.13
N TYR A 216 3.62 -1.98 11.83
CA TYR A 216 3.41 -3.40 11.52
C TYR A 216 2.07 -3.93 12.07
N LEU A 217 1.21 -3.08 12.63
CA LEU A 217 0.42 -3.51 13.79
C LEU A 217 -1.07 -3.21 13.86
N VAL A 218 -1.64 -2.58 12.84
CA VAL A 218 -3.10 -2.51 12.75
C VAL A 218 -3.63 -3.44 11.66
N SER A 219 -2.88 -3.67 10.56
CA SER A 219 -3.40 -4.45 9.41
C SER A 219 -3.21 -5.97 9.47
N TRP A 220 -2.06 -6.49 9.94
CA TRP A 220 -1.76 -7.94 9.82
C TRP A 220 -2.76 -8.82 10.58
N PHE A 221 -3.43 -8.21 11.56
CA PHE A 221 -4.39 -8.87 12.41
C PHE A 221 -5.85 -8.73 11.94
N LEU A 222 -6.17 -7.85 10.99
CA LEU A 222 -7.47 -7.83 10.33
C LEU A 222 -7.58 -8.97 9.30
N CYS A 223 -6.48 -9.27 8.59
CA CYS A 223 -6.50 -10.23 7.48
C CYS A 223 -6.35 -11.71 7.92
N SER A 224 -5.61 -12.00 9.00
CA SER A 224 -5.20 -13.38 9.33
C SER A 224 -6.26 -14.26 10.02
N ARG A 225 -7.34 -13.68 10.57
CA ARG A 225 -8.40 -14.46 11.26
C ARG A 225 -9.76 -14.48 10.56
N GLN A 226 -9.98 -13.69 9.51
CA GLN A 226 -11.26 -13.70 8.81
C GLN A 226 -11.46 -14.91 7.89
N TRP A 227 -10.42 -15.72 7.66
CA TRP A 227 -10.43 -16.77 6.63
C TRP A 227 -9.92 -18.17 7.08
N TYR A 228 -9.49 -18.33 8.33
CA TYR A 228 -9.21 -19.63 8.95
C TYR A 228 -10.20 -19.93 10.10
N GLY A 229 -11.49 -19.74 9.82
CA GLY A 229 -12.61 -20.10 10.70
C GLY A 229 -13.57 -21.03 9.98
#